data_AF-A0A371R7F5-F1
#
_entry.id   AF-A0A371R7F5-F1
#
_cell.length_a   1.000
_cell.length_b   1.000
_cell.length_c   1.000
_cell.angle_alpha   90.00
_cell.angle_beta   90.00
_cell.angle_gamma   90.00
#
_symmetry.space_group_name_H-M   'P 1'
#
loop_
_entity.id
_entity.type
_entity.pdbx_description
1 polymer ?
#
loop_
_entity_poly.entity_id
_entity_poly.type
_entity_poly.pdbx_seq_one_letter_code
_entity_poly.pdbx_strand_id
1 'polypeptide(L)'
;VCASTLSLLNAGVPLRAPVAGIAMGLISDEVDGVTRYAALTDILGAEDALGDMDFKVAGTSEFITAIQLDTKLAGLPSSVLDGALKQAKDARTAILSVINAAIDAPDEMAPTAPRVISVQIPIDKIGELIGPKGKNINQIQDDTGADISIEDDGSVYIGAVDGPSSEAARAAV
;
A
#
# COMPACT_ATOMS: atom_id res chain seq x y z
N VAL A 1 -6.46 0.43 5.80
CA VAL A 1 -4.98 0.42 5.95
C VAL A 1 -4.47 -0.99 6.21
N CYS A 2 -4.73 -1.60 7.37
CA CYS A 2 -4.20 -2.92 7.73
C CYS A 2 -4.49 -4.01 6.69
N ALA A 3 -5.75 -4.13 6.26
CA ALA A 3 -6.16 -5.07 5.21
C ALA A 3 -5.47 -4.81 3.86
N SER A 4 -5.18 -3.54 3.54
CA SER A 4 -4.46 -3.18 2.31
C SER A 4 -3.01 -3.64 2.37
N THR A 5 -2.35 -3.55 3.53
CA THR A 5 -1.01 -4.12 3.71
C THR A 5 -1.02 -5.62 3.51
N LEU A 6 -1.95 -6.34 4.13
CA LEU A 6 -2.10 -7.79 3.93
C LEU A 6 -2.34 -8.13 2.44
N SER A 7 -3.25 -7.41 1.79
CA SER A 7 -3.58 -7.63 0.38
C SER A 7 -2.41 -7.35 -0.56
N LEU A 8 -1.62 -6.30 -0.30
CA LEU A 8 -0.47 -5.94 -1.13
C LEU A 8 0.66 -6.97 -0.95
N LEU A 9 0.93 -7.40 0.29
CA LEU A 9 1.92 -8.45 0.55
C LEU A 9 1.49 -9.77 -0.09
N ASN A 10 0.22 -10.17 0.04
CA ASN A 10 -0.29 -11.39 -0.60
C ASN A 10 -0.30 -11.32 -2.13
N ALA A 11 -0.40 -10.11 -2.71
CA ALA A 11 -0.25 -9.90 -4.15
C ALA A 11 1.22 -9.88 -4.63
N GLY A 12 2.18 -10.02 -3.72
CA GLY A 12 3.61 -9.99 -4.01
C GLY A 12 4.18 -8.59 -4.24
N VAL A 13 3.50 -7.55 -3.77
CA VAL A 13 3.98 -6.17 -3.88
C VAL A 13 5.09 -5.93 -2.85
N PRO A 14 6.31 -5.53 -3.28
CA PRO A 14 7.43 -5.31 -2.36
C PRO A 14 7.30 -3.97 -1.63
N LEU A 15 6.51 -3.97 -0.55
CA LEU A 15 6.38 -2.80 0.33
C LEU A 15 7.69 -2.51 1.05
N ARG A 16 8.01 -1.22 1.25
CA ARG A 16 9.18 -0.82 2.06
C ARG A 16 9.05 -1.25 3.52
N ALA A 17 7.83 -1.20 4.05
CA ALA A 17 7.48 -1.66 5.39
C ALA A 17 5.96 -1.88 5.51
N PRO A 18 5.50 -2.81 6.37
CA PRO A 18 4.08 -2.96 6.69
C PRO A 18 3.51 -1.72 7.38
N VAL A 19 2.24 -1.41 7.13
CA VAL A 19 1.55 -0.25 7.71
C VAL A 19 0.29 -0.71 8.42
N ALA A 20 0.11 -0.26 9.66
CA ALA A 20 -1.13 -0.45 10.39
C ALA A 20 -1.73 0.92 10.75
N GLY A 21 -3.03 0.94 10.97
CA GLY A 21 -3.75 2.11 11.46
C GLY A 21 -4.65 1.74 12.63
N ILE A 22 -4.91 2.72 13.48
CA ILE A 22 -5.77 2.58 14.64
C ILE A 22 -6.61 3.85 14.84
N ALA A 23 -7.86 3.68 15.26
CA ALA A 23 -8.72 4.76 15.70
C ALA A 23 -8.59 4.91 17.22
N MET A 24 -8.43 6.13 17.67
CA MET A 24 -8.31 6.50 19.07
C MET A 24 -9.41 7.50 19.40
N GLY A 25 -9.91 7.44 20.61
CA GLY A 25 -10.89 8.39 21.11
C GLY A 25 -10.35 9.24 22.24
N LEU A 26 -11.12 10.24 22.59
CA LEU A 26 -10.92 11.00 23.81
C LEU A 26 -12.27 11.24 24.49
N ILE A 27 -12.29 11.09 25.81
CA ILE A 27 -13.38 11.59 26.65
C ILE A 27 -12.77 12.58 27.63
N SER A 28 -13.46 13.69 27.84
CA SER A 28 -13.11 14.71 28.80
C SER A 28 -14.27 15.03 29.73
N ASP A 29 -13.96 15.32 30.99
CA ASP A 29 -14.95 15.71 31.98
C ASP A 29 -14.31 16.58 33.08
N GLU A 30 -15.12 17.37 33.78
CA GLU A 30 -14.68 18.05 34.99
C GLU A 30 -14.77 17.13 36.21
N VAL A 31 -13.62 16.83 36.81
CA VAL A 31 -13.54 16.03 38.03
C VAL A 31 -12.81 16.84 39.09
N ASP A 32 -13.50 17.14 40.19
CA ASP A 32 -13.00 17.98 41.28
C ASP A 32 -12.57 19.39 40.84
N GLY A 33 -13.29 19.97 39.87
CA GLY A 33 -12.99 21.31 39.31
C GLY A 33 -11.78 21.36 38.39
N VAL A 34 -11.30 20.21 37.91
CA VAL A 34 -10.21 20.11 36.94
C VAL A 34 -10.68 19.27 35.75
N THR A 35 -10.49 19.80 34.54
CA THR A 35 -10.74 19.03 33.31
C THR A 35 -9.75 17.87 33.22
N ARG A 36 -10.29 16.64 33.20
CA ARG A 36 -9.53 15.41 32.98
C ARG A 36 -9.83 14.88 31.59
N TYR A 37 -8.84 14.18 31.03
CA TYR A 37 -8.91 13.58 29.71
C TYR A 37 -8.54 12.10 29.81
N ALA A 38 -9.27 11.26 29.10
CA ALA A 38 -9.01 9.83 28.97
C ALA A 38 -8.96 9.45 27.48
N ALA A 39 -7.82 8.93 27.04
CA ALA A 39 -7.65 8.44 25.68
C ALA A 39 -8.13 6.97 25.59
N LEU A 40 -8.95 6.70 24.59
CA LEU A 40 -9.49 5.37 24.30
C LEU A 40 -8.76 4.78 23.08
N THR A 41 -8.50 3.48 23.10
CA THR A 41 -7.86 2.75 22.00
C THR A 41 -8.87 1.88 21.29
N ASP A 42 -8.83 1.88 19.96
CA ASP A 42 -9.70 1.07 19.11
C ASP A 42 -11.19 1.34 19.35
N ILE A 43 -11.55 2.62 19.25
CA ILE A 43 -12.89 3.06 19.64
C ILE A 43 -14.01 2.41 18.82
N LEU A 44 -15.09 2.12 19.52
CA LEU A 44 -16.37 1.75 18.95
C LEU A 44 -17.08 2.98 18.39
N GLY A 45 -18.02 2.78 17.47
CA GLY A 45 -18.83 3.89 16.93
C GLY A 45 -19.63 4.65 17.99
N ALA A 46 -20.01 3.99 19.10
CA ALA A 46 -20.66 4.67 20.22
C ALA A 46 -19.70 5.59 20.99
N GLU A 47 -18.44 5.17 21.15
CA GLU A 47 -17.40 5.96 21.83
C GLU A 47 -16.95 7.14 20.97
N ASP A 48 -16.95 7.01 19.64
CA ASP A 48 -16.79 8.13 18.70
C ASP A 48 -17.97 9.11 18.82
N ALA A 49 -19.21 8.61 18.71
CA ALA A 49 -20.40 9.46 18.74
C ALA A 49 -20.54 10.27 20.03
N LEU A 50 -20.22 9.66 21.17
CA LEU A 50 -20.34 10.26 22.51
C LEU A 50 -19.04 10.90 23.01
N GLY A 51 -17.91 10.57 22.40
CA GLY A 51 -16.60 11.12 22.76
C GLY A 51 -16.34 12.49 22.16
N ASP A 52 -15.23 13.07 22.58
CA ASP A 52 -14.83 14.44 22.27
C ASP A 52 -13.87 14.53 21.07
N MET A 53 -13.27 13.40 20.68
CA MET A 53 -12.28 13.34 19.62
C MET A 53 -12.30 11.98 18.94
N ASP A 54 -12.16 11.99 17.62
CA ASP A 54 -11.87 10.84 16.77
C ASP A 54 -10.51 11.08 16.11
N PHE A 55 -9.50 10.37 16.62
CA PHE A 55 -8.13 10.50 16.21
C PHE A 55 -7.64 9.22 15.54
N LYS A 56 -7.44 9.29 14.23
CA LYS A 56 -6.95 8.16 13.43
C LYS A 56 -5.48 8.38 13.11
N VAL A 57 -4.67 7.36 13.37
CA VAL A 57 -3.25 7.38 13.05
C VAL A 57 -2.84 6.09 12.37
N ALA A 58 -2.06 6.23 11.30
CA ALA A 58 -1.46 5.12 10.57
C ALA A 58 0.05 5.29 10.44
N GLY A 59 0.76 4.18 10.38
CA GLY A 59 2.22 4.20 10.30
C GLY A 59 2.85 2.82 10.29
N THR A 60 4.17 2.83 10.14
CA THR A 60 5.04 1.68 10.30
C THR A 60 5.40 1.52 11.79
N SER A 61 6.27 0.55 12.10
CA SER A 61 6.90 0.44 13.41
C SER A 61 7.78 1.65 13.77
N GLU A 62 8.31 2.33 12.75
CA GLU A 62 9.32 3.39 12.92
C GLU A 62 8.71 4.79 12.88
N PHE A 63 7.78 5.06 11.96
CA PHE A 63 7.23 6.39 11.74
C PHE A 63 5.75 6.39 11.37
N ILE A 64 5.15 7.56 11.48
CA ILE A 64 3.75 7.81 11.14
C ILE A 64 3.67 8.18 9.66
N THR A 65 2.73 7.57 8.93
CA THR A 65 2.48 7.85 7.52
C THR A 65 1.26 8.74 7.30
N ALA A 66 0.28 8.70 8.21
CA ALA A 66 -0.91 9.53 8.14
C ALA A 66 -1.50 9.79 9.53
N ILE A 67 -2.08 10.98 9.67
CA ILE A 67 -2.87 11.40 10.83
C ILE A 67 -4.14 12.06 10.30
N GLN A 68 -5.27 11.71 10.90
CA GLN A 68 -6.52 12.46 10.79
C GLN A 68 -7.03 12.73 12.20
N LEU A 69 -7.26 13.99 12.52
CA LEU A 69 -7.75 14.43 13.82
C LEU A 69 -9.08 15.15 13.60
N ASP A 70 -10.17 14.55 14.07
CA ASP A 70 -11.48 15.18 14.17
C ASP A 70 -11.76 15.44 15.66
N THR A 71 -12.10 16.66 16.01
CA THR A 71 -12.29 17.09 17.40
C THR A 71 -13.58 17.89 17.51
N LYS A 72 -14.38 17.56 18.52
CA LYS A 72 -15.57 18.33 18.90
C LYS A 72 -15.22 19.44 19.90
N LEU A 73 -14.02 19.37 20.49
CA LEU A 73 -13.50 20.38 21.40
C LEU A 73 -12.98 21.61 20.65
N ALA A 74 -13.11 22.78 21.28
CA ALA A 74 -12.52 24.03 20.78
C ALA A 74 -10.98 24.01 20.79
N GLY A 75 -10.37 23.12 21.58
CA GLY A 75 -8.93 22.91 21.64
C GLY A 75 -8.56 21.75 22.56
N LEU A 76 -7.35 21.23 22.36
CA LEU A 76 -6.80 20.11 23.12
C LEU A 76 -5.38 20.46 23.61
N PRO A 77 -5.03 20.23 24.88
CA PRO A 77 -3.66 20.42 25.34
C PRO A 77 -2.68 19.50 24.58
N SER A 78 -1.53 20.02 24.18
CA SER A 78 -0.52 19.26 23.44
C SER A 78 -0.02 18.02 24.19
N SER A 79 0.01 18.06 25.52
CA SER A 79 0.37 16.93 26.37
C SER A 79 -0.63 15.76 26.27
N VAL A 80 -1.92 16.06 26.08
CA VAL A 80 -2.95 15.02 25.92
C VAL A 80 -2.80 14.35 24.55
N LEU A 81 -2.54 15.13 23.50
CA LEU A 81 -2.29 14.60 22.16
C LEU A 81 -1.01 13.75 22.11
N ASP A 82 0.07 14.18 22.77
CA ASP A 82 1.31 13.41 22.90
C ASP A 82 1.07 12.07 23.61
N GLY A 83 0.28 12.06 24.69
CA GLY A 83 -0.15 10.84 25.37
C GLY A 83 -0.94 9.91 24.45
N ALA A 84 -1.94 10.44 23.73
CA ALA A 84 -2.75 9.67 22.79
C ALA A 84 -1.91 9.08 21.65
N LEU A 85 -0.95 9.83 21.11
CA LEU A 85 -0.02 9.36 20.07
C LEU A 85 0.88 8.22 20.55
N LYS A 86 1.36 8.27 21.80
CA LYS A 86 2.15 7.19 22.41
C LYS A 86 1.30 5.93 22.59
N GLN A 87 0.11 6.06 23.14
CA GLN A 87 -0.83 4.94 23.30
C GLN A 87 -1.21 4.34 21.94
N ALA A 88 -1.41 5.17 20.92
CA ALA A 88 -1.69 4.72 19.57
C ALA A 88 -0.49 4.00 18.92
N LYS A 89 0.75 4.41 19.23
CA LYS A 89 1.96 3.70 18.79
C LYS A 89 2.01 2.29 19.37
N ASP A 90 1.68 2.12 20.64
CA ASP A 90 1.68 0.80 21.29
C ASP A 90 0.61 -0.10 20.67
N ALA A 91 -0.61 0.41 20.48
CA ALA A 91 -1.68 -0.31 19.79
C ALA A 91 -1.31 -0.68 18.34
N ARG A 92 -0.73 0.27 17.59
CA ARG A 92 -0.27 0.03 16.22
C ARG A 92 0.81 -1.05 16.16
N THR A 93 1.73 -1.05 17.13
CA THR A 93 2.77 -2.10 17.25
C THR A 93 2.15 -3.48 17.45
N ALA A 94 1.12 -3.58 18.30
CA ALA A 94 0.41 -4.83 18.51
C ALA A 94 -0.28 -5.33 17.22
N ILE A 95 -0.94 -4.43 16.48
CA ILE A 95 -1.59 -4.78 15.20
C ILE A 95 -0.55 -5.22 14.16
N LEU A 96 0.58 -4.51 14.05
CA LEU A 96 1.69 -4.90 13.17
C LEU A 96 2.22 -6.29 13.51
N SER A 97 2.32 -6.63 14.80
CA SER A 97 2.73 -7.97 15.22
C SER A 97 1.77 -9.04 14.73
N VAL A 98 0.46 -8.78 14.74
CA VAL A 98 -0.55 -9.72 14.23
C VAL A 98 -0.49 -9.83 12.71
N ILE A 99 -0.31 -8.72 11.99
CA ILE A 99 -0.12 -8.71 10.53
C ILE A 99 1.10 -9.55 10.16
N ASN A 100 2.25 -9.31 10.80
CA ASN A 100 3.50 -10.01 10.52
C ASN A 100 3.43 -11.50 10.88
N ALA A 101 2.61 -11.88 11.87
CA ALA A 101 2.38 -13.29 12.18
C ALA A 101 1.52 -14.01 11.12
N ALA A 102 0.73 -13.25 10.34
CA ALA A 102 -0.09 -13.79 9.25
C ALA A 102 0.65 -13.82 7.91
N ILE A 103 1.45 -12.80 7.61
CA ILE A 103 2.28 -12.69 6.41
C ILE A 103 3.53 -11.83 6.73
N ASP A 104 4.71 -12.42 6.64
CA ASP A 104 5.97 -11.81 7.06
C ASP A 104 6.75 -11.18 5.89
N ALA A 105 6.49 -11.62 4.67
CA ALA A 105 7.07 -11.11 3.44
C ALA A 105 6.04 -11.09 2.29
N PRO A 106 6.30 -10.34 1.20
CA PRO A 106 5.47 -10.44 0.01
C PRO A 106 5.48 -11.87 -0.56
N ASP A 107 4.31 -12.38 -0.92
CA ASP A 107 4.17 -13.67 -1.61
C ASP A 107 4.69 -13.60 -3.06
N GLU A 108 4.76 -14.73 -3.74
CA GLU A 108 4.98 -14.72 -5.18
C GLU A 108 3.77 -14.11 -5.90
N MET A 109 4.01 -13.24 -6.89
CA MET A 109 2.93 -12.70 -7.72
C MET A 109 2.14 -13.84 -8.37
N ALA A 110 0.81 -13.77 -8.30
CA ALA A 110 -0.07 -14.77 -8.89
C ALA A 110 0.24 -14.98 -10.39
N PRO A 111 0.06 -16.19 -10.94
CA PRO A 111 0.22 -16.44 -12.36
C PRO A 111 -0.72 -15.60 -13.23
N THR A 112 -1.89 -15.26 -12.69
CA THR A 112 -2.93 -14.44 -13.35
C THR A 112 -2.76 -12.94 -13.08
N ALA A 113 -1.71 -12.52 -12.37
CA ALA A 113 -1.45 -11.11 -12.15
C ALA A 113 -0.85 -10.48 -13.42
N PRO A 114 -1.26 -9.26 -13.80
CA PRO A 114 -0.62 -8.53 -14.87
C PRO A 114 0.87 -8.31 -14.58
N ARG A 115 1.70 -8.42 -15.61
CA ARG A 115 3.15 -8.27 -15.50
C ARG A 115 3.68 -7.34 -16.57
N VAL A 116 4.70 -6.56 -16.21
CA VAL A 116 5.52 -5.84 -17.17
C VAL A 116 6.93 -6.42 -17.09
N ILE A 117 7.38 -7.05 -18.16
CA ILE A 117 8.76 -7.53 -18.29
C ILE A 117 9.52 -6.50 -19.09
N SER A 118 10.72 -6.15 -18.61
CA SER A 118 11.67 -5.33 -19.38
C SER A 118 12.78 -6.22 -19.91
N VAL A 119 13.06 -6.13 -21.21
CA VAL A 119 14.19 -6.77 -21.88
C VAL A 119 14.99 -5.74 -22.67
N GLN A 120 16.30 -5.92 -22.73
CA GLN A 120 17.20 -5.06 -23.48
C GLN A 120 17.61 -5.76 -24.77
N ILE A 121 17.40 -5.10 -25.91
CA ILE A 121 17.88 -5.58 -27.23
C ILE A 121 18.97 -4.65 -27.79
N PRO A 122 19.82 -5.17 -28.69
CA PRO A 122 20.71 -4.33 -29.48
C PRO A 122 19.93 -3.33 -30.36
N ILE A 123 20.37 -2.08 -30.41
CA ILE A 123 19.69 -0.99 -31.14
C ILE A 123 19.54 -1.30 -32.63
N ASP A 124 20.51 -1.99 -33.22
CA ASP A 124 20.48 -2.44 -34.62
C ASP A 124 19.39 -3.46 -34.91
N LYS A 125 18.86 -4.15 -33.88
CA LYS A 125 17.78 -5.14 -34.00
C LYS A 125 16.39 -4.59 -33.76
N ILE A 126 16.24 -3.34 -33.33
CA ILE A 126 14.93 -2.70 -33.12
C ILE A 126 14.09 -2.76 -34.41
N GLY A 127 14.69 -2.45 -35.56
CA GLY A 127 14.01 -2.49 -36.85
C GLY A 127 13.55 -3.90 -37.26
N GLU A 128 14.31 -4.93 -36.89
CA GLU A 128 13.97 -6.34 -37.14
C GLU A 128 12.78 -6.80 -36.29
N LEU A 129 12.78 -6.41 -35.01
CA LEU A 129 11.70 -6.71 -34.06
C LEU A 129 10.38 -6.03 -34.44
N ILE A 130 10.42 -4.74 -34.83
CA ILE A 130 9.23 -4.01 -35.30
C ILE A 130 8.74 -4.62 -36.62
N GLY A 131 9.67 -4.94 -37.52
CA GLY A 131 9.38 -5.43 -38.86
C GLY A 131 8.74 -4.36 -39.77
N PRO A 132 8.50 -4.69 -41.05
CA PRO A 132 7.98 -3.73 -42.02
C PRO A 132 6.58 -3.25 -41.63
N LYS A 133 6.42 -1.93 -41.45
CA LYS A 133 5.19 -1.27 -40.99
C LYS A 133 4.66 -1.80 -39.63
N GLY A 134 5.55 -2.31 -38.76
CA GLY A 134 5.14 -2.85 -37.46
C GLY A 134 4.52 -4.25 -37.52
N LYS A 135 4.63 -4.96 -38.65
CA LYS A 135 3.97 -6.26 -38.84
C LYS A 135 4.39 -7.29 -37.79
N ASN A 136 5.68 -7.37 -37.46
CA ASN A 136 6.20 -8.41 -36.56
C ASN A 136 5.72 -8.14 -35.13
N ILE A 137 5.89 -6.92 -34.63
CA ILE A 137 5.43 -6.54 -33.29
C ILE A 137 3.90 -6.67 -33.14
N ASN A 138 3.11 -6.28 -34.16
CA ASN A 138 1.66 -6.45 -34.12
C ASN A 138 1.27 -7.94 -34.08
N GLN A 139 1.97 -8.80 -34.84
CA GLN A 139 1.72 -10.24 -34.81
C GLN A 139 2.01 -10.84 -33.43
N ILE A 140 3.12 -10.46 -32.80
CA ILE A 140 3.47 -10.94 -31.45
C ILE A 140 2.38 -10.51 -30.45
N GLN A 141 1.93 -9.26 -30.51
CA GLN A 141 0.87 -8.76 -29.64
C GLN A 141 -0.46 -9.47 -29.88
N ASP A 142 -0.83 -9.74 -31.14
CA ASP A 142 -2.05 -10.48 -31.49
C ASP A 142 -2.00 -11.95 -31.02
N ASP A 143 -0.85 -12.61 -31.15
CA ASP A 143 -0.67 -14.02 -30.78
C ASP A 143 -0.61 -14.23 -29.26
N THR A 144 -0.06 -13.26 -28.54
CA THR A 144 0.20 -13.38 -27.09
C THR A 144 -0.78 -12.59 -26.24
N GLY A 145 -1.48 -11.60 -26.80
CA GLY A 145 -2.31 -10.65 -26.07
C GLY A 145 -1.51 -9.67 -25.20
N ALA A 146 -0.19 -9.60 -25.36
CA ALA A 146 0.67 -8.63 -24.69
C ALA A 146 0.66 -7.27 -25.42
N ASP A 147 0.94 -6.21 -24.69
CA ASP A 147 1.25 -4.87 -25.18
C ASP A 147 2.77 -4.69 -25.15
N ILE A 148 3.37 -4.34 -26.28
CA ILE A 148 4.83 -4.23 -26.41
C ILE A 148 5.19 -2.80 -26.80
N SER A 149 5.98 -2.13 -25.95
CA SER A 149 6.59 -0.84 -26.26
C SER A 149 8.11 -0.97 -26.37
N ILE A 150 8.70 -0.23 -27.32
CA ILE A 150 10.14 -0.24 -27.58
C ILE A 150 10.63 1.21 -27.54
N GLU A 151 11.71 1.44 -26.81
CA GLU A 151 12.42 2.71 -26.73
C GLU A 151 13.62 2.72 -27.69
N ASP A 152 14.04 3.92 -28.10
CA ASP A 152 15.15 4.11 -29.05
C ASP A 152 16.52 3.67 -28.49
N ASP A 153 16.62 3.45 -27.17
CA ASP A 153 17.81 2.92 -26.51
C ASP A 153 17.88 1.39 -26.49
N GLY A 154 16.87 0.71 -27.06
CA GLY A 154 16.76 -0.75 -27.10
C GLY A 154 16.04 -1.35 -25.89
N SER A 155 15.48 -0.55 -24.99
CA SER A 155 14.60 -1.03 -23.93
C SER A 155 13.25 -1.48 -24.52
N VAL A 156 12.82 -2.70 -24.22
CA VAL A 156 11.52 -3.24 -24.62
C VAL A 156 10.72 -3.55 -23.37
N TYR A 157 9.51 -3.00 -23.26
CA TYR A 157 8.57 -3.31 -22.20
C TYR A 157 7.44 -4.18 -22.75
N ILE A 158 7.21 -5.31 -22.09
CA ILE A 158 6.20 -6.31 -22.46
C ILE A 158 5.18 -6.36 -21.34
N GLY A 159 4.06 -5.67 -21.50
CA GLY A 159 2.93 -5.69 -20.59
C GLY A 159 1.96 -6.82 -20.96
N ALA A 160 1.60 -7.69 -20.04
CA ALA A 160 0.55 -8.68 -20.29
C ALA A 160 -0.37 -8.83 -19.07
N VAL A 161 -1.60 -9.30 -19.30
CA VAL A 161 -2.61 -9.50 -18.26
C VAL A 161 -2.34 -10.68 -17.35
N ASP A 162 -1.42 -11.58 -17.74
CA ASP A 162 -0.97 -12.72 -16.96
C ASP A 162 0.51 -13.08 -17.26
N GLY A 163 1.08 -13.94 -16.41
CA GLY A 163 2.46 -14.41 -16.53
C GLY A 163 2.73 -15.22 -17.81
N PRO A 164 1.90 -16.24 -18.16
CA PRO A 164 2.11 -17.04 -19.36
C PRO A 164 2.19 -16.22 -20.65
N SER A 165 1.31 -15.24 -20.82
CA SER A 165 1.27 -14.35 -21.99
C SER A 165 2.51 -13.47 -22.06
N SER A 166 2.96 -12.94 -20.91
CA SER A 166 4.18 -12.14 -20.81
C SER A 166 5.43 -12.93 -21.19
N GLU A 167 5.54 -14.18 -20.73
CA GLU A 167 6.67 -15.07 -21.06
C GLU A 167 6.65 -15.53 -22.53
N ALA A 168 5.46 -15.77 -23.10
CA ALA A 168 5.33 -16.12 -24.50
C ALA A 168 5.77 -14.95 -25.41
N ALA A 169 5.37 -13.72 -25.08
CA ALA A 169 5.82 -12.52 -25.79
C ALA A 169 7.33 -12.30 -25.62
N ARG A 170 7.86 -12.47 -24.41
CA ARG A 170 9.30 -12.39 -24.15
C ARG A 170 10.12 -13.39 -24.97
N ALA A 171 9.61 -14.59 -25.21
CA ALA A 171 10.31 -15.59 -26.02
C ALA A 171 10.31 -15.28 -27.53
N ALA A 172 9.40 -14.41 -27.98
CA ALA A 172 9.28 -13.98 -29.38
C ALA A 172 10.07 -12.69 -29.69
N VAL A 173 10.54 -11.99 -28.64
CA VAL A 173 11.37 -10.77 -28.69
C VAL A 173 12.85 -11.15 -28.63
#